data_AF-A0A2D4K4D2-F1
#
_entry.id   AF-A0A2D4K4D2-F1
#
_cell.length_a   1.000
_cell.length_b   1.000
_cell.length_c   1.000
_cell.angle_alpha   90.00
_cell.angle_beta   90.00
_cell.angle_gamma   90.00
#
_symmetry.space_group_name_H-M   'P 1'
#
loop_
_entity.id
_entity.type
_entity.pdbx_description
1 polymer ?
#
loop_
_entity_poly.entity_id
_entity_poly.type
_entity_poly.pdbx_seq_one_letter_code
_entity_poly.pdbx_strand_id
1 'polypeptide(L)'
;MKKEATLEIEFQVLDGAGLDVDFHLVSPTHETLIFEQRKSDGVHTVETEEGDYMFCFDNTFSTLSEKVIFFELILDNMGEEDDWEKYATGTELLDMKLEDILESVNSVKARLGKSIQIQNLLKAFEARDRNIQE
;
A
#
# COMPACT_ATOMS: atom_id res chain seq x y z
N MET A 1 4.38 -9.60 -8.22
CA MET A 1 3.03 -9.09 -8.57
C MET A 1 2.46 -9.93 -9.71
N LYS A 2 1.13 -10.07 -9.78
CA LYS A 2 0.45 -10.81 -10.87
C LYS A 2 0.30 -9.87 -12.08
N LYS A 3 0.35 -10.42 -13.29
CA LYS A 3 0.10 -9.64 -14.51
C LYS A 3 -1.31 -9.01 -14.48
N GLU A 4 -1.44 -7.79 -14.98
CA GLU A 4 -2.71 -7.02 -15.07
C GLU A 4 -3.34 -6.63 -13.72
N ALA A 5 -2.57 -6.64 -12.62
CA ALA A 5 -2.99 -5.99 -11.38
C ALA A 5 -2.57 -4.51 -11.37
N THR A 6 -3.22 -3.71 -10.53
CA THR A 6 -2.88 -2.29 -10.37
C THR A 6 -2.05 -2.11 -9.11
N LEU A 7 -0.85 -1.55 -9.28
CA LEU A 7 0.03 -1.12 -8.19
C LEU A 7 -0.12 0.38 -8.01
N GLU A 8 -0.61 0.80 -6.86
CA GLU A 8 -0.61 2.20 -6.46
C GLU A 8 0.30 2.39 -5.25
N ILE A 9 1.21 3.36 -5.34
CA ILE A 9 2.11 3.74 -4.26
C ILE A 9 1.94 5.24 -3.98
N GLU A 10 1.64 5.56 -2.73
CA GLU A 10 1.59 6.92 -2.21
C GLU A 10 2.71 7.08 -1.18
N PHE A 11 3.40 8.22 -1.20
CA PHE A 11 4.40 8.54 -0.18
C PHE A 11 4.37 10.01 0.21
N GLN A 12 4.81 10.27 1.44
CA GLN A 12 4.94 11.61 2.00
C GLN A 12 6.09 11.67 3.02
N VAL A 13 6.95 12.67 2.89
CA VAL A 13 8.00 12.97 3.86
C VAL A 13 7.37 13.71 5.03
N LEU A 14 7.41 13.08 6.20
CA LEU A 14 6.82 13.59 7.45
C LEU A 14 7.79 14.48 8.22
N ASP A 15 9.09 14.18 8.13
CA ASP A 15 10.13 14.88 8.91
C ASP A 15 11.50 14.80 8.25
N GLY A 16 12.40 15.70 8.63
CA GLY A 16 13.77 15.81 8.17
C GLY A 16 14.04 17.09 7.38
N ALA A 17 15.28 17.58 7.42
CA ALA A 17 15.65 18.89 6.86
C ALA A 17 15.32 18.98 5.36
N GLY A 18 14.50 19.95 4.96
CA GLY A 18 14.10 20.15 3.55
C GLY A 18 12.85 19.37 3.11
N LEU A 19 12.37 18.42 3.91
CA LEU A 19 11.17 17.60 3.63
C LEU A 19 11.15 17.03 2.20
N ASP A 20 12.29 16.48 1.78
CA ASP A 20 12.53 16.02 0.42
C ASP A 20 13.12 14.60 0.37
N VAL A 21 12.80 13.82 -0.67
CA VAL A 21 13.42 12.52 -0.93
C VAL A 21 13.51 12.26 -2.43
N ASP A 22 14.50 11.47 -2.86
CA ASP A 22 14.56 10.94 -4.22
C ASP A 22 13.81 9.60 -4.25
N PHE A 23 12.88 9.43 -5.19
CA PHE A 23 12.03 8.24 -5.31
C PHE A 23 12.30 7.51 -6.62
N HIS A 24 12.40 6.19 -6.53
CA HIS A 24 12.58 5.31 -7.69
C HIS A 24 11.55 4.20 -7.67
N LEU A 25 10.98 3.88 -8.83
CA LEU A 25 10.22 2.66 -9.06
C LEU A 25 10.85 1.90 -10.24
N VAL A 26 11.19 0.64 -10.00
CA VAL A 26 11.86 -0.25 -10.94
C VAL A 26 10.98 -1.47 -11.20
N SER A 27 10.81 -1.81 -12.48
CA SER A 27 10.07 -2.98 -12.93
C SER A 27 10.82 -4.28 -12.66
N PRO A 28 10.15 -5.45 -12.77
CA PRO A 28 10.82 -6.76 -12.71
C PRO A 28 11.89 -6.96 -13.78
N THR A 29 11.77 -6.25 -14.91
CA THR A 29 12.74 -6.26 -16.01
C THR A 29 13.94 -5.33 -15.76
N HIS A 30 14.05 -4.76 -14.56
CA HIS A 30 15.08 -3.79 -14.15
C HIS A 30 15.02 -2.45 -14.91
N GLU A 31 13.86 -2.12 -15.48
CA GLU A 31 13.63 -0.83 -16.11
C GLU A 31 13.12 0.17 -15.07
N THR A 32 13.68 1.39 -15.07
CA THR A 32 13.18 2.46 -14.20
C THR A 32 11.88 3.02 -14.79
N LEU A 33 10.77 2.74 -14.11
CA LEU A 33 9.45 3.22 -14.49
C LEU A 33 9.23 4.66 -14.03
N ILE A 34 9.68 4.97 -12.82
CA ILE A 34 9.51 6.29 -12.20
C ILE A 34 10.81 6.68 -11.53
N PHE A 35 11.22 7.92 -11.75
CA PHE A 35 12.33 8.54 -11.07
C PHE A 35 11.98 9.99 -10.77
N GLU A 36 11.93 10.31 -9.49
CA GLU A 36 11.67 11.65 -9.01
C GLU A 36 12.75 12.08 -8.05
N GLN A 37 13.11 13.36 -8.10
CA GLN A 37 14.14 13.92 -7.22
C GLN A 37 13.56 15.03 -6.37
N ARG A 38 14.01 15.07 -5.11
CA ARG A 38 13.69 16.10 -4.12
C ARG A 38 12.20 16.39 -4.00
N LYS A 39 11.39 15.33 -3.88
CA LYS A 39 9.94 15.43 -3.69
C LYS A 39 9.56 15.30 -2.22
N SER A 40 8.57 16.08 -1.81
CA SER A 40 7.96 15.99 -0.47
C SER A 40 6.87 14.91 -0.38
N ASP A 41 6.27 14.58 -1.51
CA ASP A 41 5.17 13.63 -1.65
C ASP A 41 5.01 13.22 -3.12
N GLY A 42 4.31 12.11 -3.34
CA GLY A 42 3.98 11.62 -4.67
C GLY A 42 2.99 10.46 -4.63
N VAL A 43 2.16 10.35 -5.66
CA VAL A 43 1.20 9.26 -5.88
C VAL A 43 1.42 8.72 -7.28
N HIS A 44 1.64 7.41 -7.38
CA HIS A 44 1.95 6.75 -8.64
C HIS A 44 1.16 5.47 -8.79
N THR A 45 0.48 5.32 -9.94
CA THR A 45 -0.30 4.13 -10.28
C THR A 45 0.29 3.50 -11.54
N VAL A 46 0.59 2.20 -11.48
CA VAL A 46 1.25 1.43 -12.54
C VAL A 46 0.52 0.12 -12.77
N GLU A 47 0.33 -0.25 -14.03
CA GLU A 47 -0.13 -1.59 -14.42
C GLU A 47 1.01 -2.60 -14.26
N THR A 48 0.74 -3.69 -13.55
CA THR A 48 1.78 -4.64 -13.16
C THR A 48 1.99 -5.73 -14.18
N GLU A 49 3.26 -6.05 -14.40
CA GLU A 49 3.73 -7.25 -15.06
C GLU A 49 4.00 -8.35 -14.03
N GLU A 50 4.18 -9.58 -14.52
CA GLU A 50 4.54 -10.69 -13.65
C GLU A 50 5.99 -10.53 -13.15
N GLY A 51 6.15 -10.43 -11.84
CA GLY A 51 7.46 -10.36 -11.18
C GLY A 51 7.55 -9.34 -10.05
N ASP A 52 8.76 -9.09 -9.58
CA ASP A 52 9.01 -8.28 -8.39
C ASP A 52 9.33 -6.83 -8.76
N TYR A 53 8.53 -5.91 -8.23
CA TYR A 53 8.76 -4.48 -8.35
C TYR A 53 9.58 -3.99 -7.17
N MET A 54 10.51 -3.08 -7.43
CA MET A 54 11.34 -2.47 -6.41
C MET A 54 11.08 -0.97 -6.36
N PHE A 55 10.67 -0.47 -5.20
CA PHE A 55 10.60 0.96 -4.91
C PHE A 55 11.71 1.36 -3.94
N CYS A 56 12.33 2.51 -4.16
CA CYS A 56 13.43 3.00 -3.34
C CYS A 56 13.21 4.46 -2.94
N PHE A 57 13.53 4.76 -1.68
CA PHE A 57 13.62 6.11 -1.15
C PHE A 57 15.09 6.40 -0.87
N ASP A 58 15.66 7.35 -1.62
CA ASP A 58 17.07 7.72 -1.55
C ASP A 58 17.25 9.06 -0.82
N ASN A 59 18.03 9.02 0.26
CA ASN A 59 18.44 10.17 1.07
C ASN A 59 19.97 10.30 1.15
N THR A 60 20.72 9.69 0.22
CA THR A 60 22.20 9.76 0.15
C THR A 60 22.71 11.19 0.01
N PHE A 61 21.87 12.11 -0.47
CA PHE A 61 22.20 13.53 -0.57
C PHE A 61 22.20 14.27 0.77
N SER A 62 21.52 13.76 1.80
CA SER A 62 21.54 14.36 3.14
C SER A 62 22.64 13.68 3.95
N THR A 63 23.74 14.40 4.21
CA THR A 63 24.88 13.84 4.97
C THR A 63 24.66 13.84 6.49
N LEU A 64 23.68 14.60 6.97
CA LEU A 64 23.47 14.85 8.41
C LEU A 64 22.04 14.61 8.87
N SER A 65 21.03 14.77 8.01
CA SER A 65 19.63 14.65 8.37
C SER A 65 19.02 13.32 7.91
N GLU A 66 18.42 12.62 8.86
CA GLU A 66 17.53 11.50 8.59
C GLU A 66 16.17 12.03 8.07
N LYS A 67 15.43 11.19 7.36
CA LYS A 67 14.08 11.50 6.87
C LYS A 67 13.09 10.48 7.41
N VAL A 68 11.94 10.95 7.85
CA VAL A 68 10.80 10.08 8.20
C VAL A 68 9.83 10.10 7.04
N ILE A 69 9.57 8.94 6.45
CA ILE A 69 8.73 8.82 5.24
C ILE A 69 7.58 7.88 5.55
N PHE A 70 6.36 8.36 5.36
CA PHE A 70 5.18 7.53 5.31
C PHE A 70 4.95 7.09 3.87
N PHE A 71 4.63 5.82 3.67
CA PHE A 71 4.21 5.33 2.37
C PHE A 71 3.10 4.29 2.54
N GLU A 72 2.21 4.24 1.56
CA GLU A 72 1.16 3.23 1.44
C GLU A 72 1.25 2.56 0.07
N LEU A 73 1.06 1.24 0.08
CA LEU A 73 1.01 0.41 -1.12
C LEU A 73 -0.37 -0.21 -1.24
N ILE A 74 -1.08 0.09 -2.32
CA ILE A 74 -2.40 -0.45 -2.61
C ILE A 74 -2.24 -1.34 -3.85
N LEU A 75 -2.59 -2.62 -3.66
CA LEU A 75 -2.57 -3.63 -4.71
C LEU A 75 -4.02 -4.02 -5.00
N ASP A 76 -4.54 -3.57 -6.13
CA ASP A 76 -5.89 -3.95 -6.56
C ASP A 76 -5.83 -5.23 -7.40
N ASN A 77 -6.90 -6.03 -7.36
CA ASN A 77 -7.04 -7.27 -8.12
C ASN A 77 -6.14 -8.46 -7.71
N MET A 78 -5.54 -8.42 -6.52
CA MET A 78 -4.98 -9.61 -5.89
C MET A 78 -6.11 -10.44 -5.30
N GLY A 79 -6.69 -11.34 -6.09
CA GLY A 79 -7.67 -12.31 -5.59
C GLY A 79 -7.10 -13.08 -4.39
N GLU A 80 -7.50 -12.69 -3.18
CA GLU A 80 -7.45 -13.55 -2.00
C GLU A 80 -8.56 -14.59 -2.20
N GLU A 81 -8.27 -15.66 -2.94
CA GLU A 81 -8.99 -16.92 -2.77
C GLU A 81 -8.59 -17.46 -1.39
N ASP A 82 -9.30 -16.99 -0.36
CA ASP A 82 -9.28 -17.63 0.95
C ASP A 82 -9.86 -19.04 0.71
N ASP A 83 -9.00 -20.06 0.71
CA ASP A 83 -9.25 -21.45 0.29
C ASP A 83 -10.02 -22.22 1.38
N TRP A 84 -11.17 -21.67 1.82
CA TRP A 84 -12.01 -22.22 2.90
C TRP A 84 -12.96 -23.30 2.41
N GLU A 85 -13.17 -23.42 1.08
CA GLU A 85 -13.97 -24.49 0.46
C GLU A 85 -13.48 -25.90 0.87
N LYS A 86 -12.20 -26.04 1.25
CA LYS A 86 -11.63 -27.32 1.70
C LYS A 86 -12.11 -27.80 3.07
N TYR A 87 -12.73 -26.93 3.88
CA TYR A 87 -13.20 -27.28 5.22
C TYR A 87 -14.72 -27.51 5.31
N ALA A 88 -15.47 -27.17 4.27
CA ALA A 88 -16.93 -27.33 4.22
C ALA A 88 -17.36 -28.73 3.73
N THR A 89 -16.88 -29.80 4.37
CA THR A 89 -17.41 -31.15 4.12
C THR A 89 -18.59 -31.45 5.04
N GLY A 90 -19.79 -31.15 4.55
CA GLY A 90 -21.02 -31.89 4.82
C GLY A 90 -21.96 -31.29 5.86
N THR A 91 -22.88 -30.42 5.44
CA THR A 91 -24.32 -30.44 5.81
C THR A 91 -25.09 -29.42 4.93
N GLU A 92 -25.70 -29.85 3.82
CA GLU A 92 -26.33 -28.98 2.79
C GLU A 92 -27.38 -27.94 3.27
N LEU A 93 -27.96 -28.08 4.47
CA LEU A 93 -28.92 -27.10 5.03
C LEU A 93 -28.26 -26.07 5.98
N LEU A 94 -27.08 -26.37 6.52
CA LEU A 94 -26.26 -25.40 7.28
C LEU A 94 -25.39 -24.54 6.36
N ASP A 95 -25.08 -25.04 5.16
CA ASP A 95 -24.20 -24.38 4.20
C ASP A 95 -24.76 -23.03 3.73
N MET A 96 -26.06 -22.92 3.39
CA MET A 96 -26.65 -21.64 2.96
C MET A 96 -26.58 -20.53 4.02
N LYS A 97 -26.83 -20.86 5.30
CA LYS A 97 -26.74 -19.87 6.39
C LYS A 97 -25.30 -19.52 6.73
N LEU A 98 -24.38 -20.46 6.53
CA LEU A 98 -22.95 -20.24 6.74
C LEU A 98 -22.38 -19.33 5.65
N GLU A 99 -22.78 -19.53 4.38
CA GLU A 99 -22.43 -18.66 3.26
C GLU A 99 -22.85 -17.21 3.49
N ASP A 100 -24.11 -16.97 3.90
CA ASP A 100 -24.61 -15.61 4.21
C ASP A 100 -23.81 -14.92 5.34
N ILE A 101 -23.43 -15.70 6.36
CA ILE A 101 -22.61 -15.21 7.48
C ILE A 101 -21.19 -14.91 7.01
N LEU A 102 -20.60 -15.79 6.20
CA LEU A 102 -19.26 -15.63 5.66
C LEU A 102 -19.19 -14.40 4.75
N GLU A 103 -20.16 -14.20 3.87
CA GLU A 103 -20.26 -13.00 3.04
C GLU A 103 -20.35 -11.74 3.90
N SER A 104 -21.21 -11.76 4.92
CA SER A 104 -21.35 -10.66 5.86
C SER A 104 -20.03 -10.37 6.59
N VAL A 105 -19.34 -11.39 7.11
CA VAL A 105 -18.05 -11.27 7.81
C VAL A 105 -16.97 -10.74 6.88
N ASN A 106 -16.89 -11.24 5.64
CA ASN A 106 -15.94 -10.77 4.64
C ASN A 106 -16.19 -9.31 4.27
N SER A 107 -17.47 -8.90 4.13
CA SER A 107 -17.82 -7.51 3.89
C SER A 107 -17.40 -6.59 5.06
N VAL A 108 -17.57 -7.06 6.30
CA VAL A 108 -17.17 -6.32 7.50
C VAL A 108 -15.65 -6.23 7.60
N LYS A 109 -14.93 -7.33 7.34
CA LYS A 109 -13.46 -7.38 7.29
C LYS A 109 -12.93 -6.38 6.28
N ALA A 110 -13.47 -6.37 5.06
CA ALA A 110 -13.07 -5.45 4.00
C ALA A 110 -13.32 -3.98 4.39
N ARG A 111 -14.48 -3.66 4.97
CA ARG A 111 -14.81 -2.29 5.44
C ARG A 111 -13.90 -1.84 6.58
N LEU A 112 -13.61 -2.73 7.53
CA LEU A 112 -12.72 -2.43 8.64
C LEU A 112 -11.28 -2.19 8.16
N GLY A 113 -10.80 -3.00 7.22
CA GLY A 113 -9.51 -2.81 6.56
C GLY A 113 -9.39 -1.44 5.93
N LYS A 114 -10.37 -1.04 5.11
CA LYS A 114 -10.43 0.31 4.52
C LYS A 114 -10.45 1.42 5.58
N SER A 115 -11.19 1.24 6.67
CA SER A 115 -11.22 2.23 7.75
C SER A 115 -9.86 2.38 8.43
N ILE A 116 -9.11 1.29 8.62
CA ILE A 116 -7.77 1.31 9.20
C ILE A 116 -6.80 2.04 8.26
N GLN A 117 -6.86 1.76 6.96
CA GLN A 117 -6.05 2.45 5.94
C GLN A 117 -6.24 3.97 6.02
N ILE A 118 -7.49 4.44 5.98
CA ILE A 118 -7.81 5.88 6.10
C ILE A 118 -7.26 6.48 7.40
N GLN A 119 -7.39 5.77 8.53
CA GLN A 119 -6.89 6.26 9.82
C GLN A 119 -5.36 6.38 9.85
N ASN A 120 -4.64 5.47 9.18
CA ASN A 120 -3.18 5.53 9.10
C ASN A 120 -2.72 6.71 8.25
N LEU A 121 -3.38 6.93 7.11
CA LEU A 121 -3.11 8.09 6.26
C LEU A 121 -3.31 9.41 7.02
N LEU A 122 -4.42 9.55 7.75
CA LEU A 122 -4.69 10.77 8.54
C LEU A 122 -3.64 11.01 9.64
N LYS A 123 -3.17 9.95 10.31
CA LYS A 123 -2.11 10.07 11.32
C LYS A 123 -0.79 10.54 10.71
N ALA A 124 -0.47 10.11 9.50
CA ALA A 124 0.71 10.56 8.78
C ALA A 124 0.62 12.06 8.48
N PHE A 125 -0.51 12.53 7.94
CA PHE A 125 -0.75 13.96 7.73
C PHE A 125 -0.62 14.77 9.03
N GLU A 126 -1.24 14.30 10.13
CA GLU A 126 -1.15 14.98 11.43
C GLU A 126 0.30 15.05 11.95
N ALA A 127 1.08 13.98 11.78
CA ALA A 127 2.48 13.96 12.19
C ALA A 127 3.32 14.97 11.39
N ARG A 128 3.12 15.04 10.07
CA ARG A 128 3.78 16.03 9.21
C ARG A 128 3.45 17.46 9.65
N ASP A 129 2.17 17.75 9.87
CA ASP A 129 1.72 19.09 10.27
C ASP A 129 2.31 19.53 11.61
N ARG A 130 2.50 18.60 12.56
CA ARG A 130 3.19 18.88 13.83
C ARG A 130 4.65 19.23 13.61
N ASN A 131 5.38 18.45 12.81
CA ASN A 131 6.80 18.66 12.57
C ASN A 131 7.09 19.99 11.83
N ILE A 132 6.16 20.45 10.98
CA ILE A 132 6.31 21.75 10.27
C ILE A 132 6.13 22.95 11.24
N GLN A 133 5.42 22.77 12.35
CA GLN A 133 5.11 23.85 13.31
C GLN A 133 6.17 24.01 14.41
N GLU A 134 7.09 23.06 14.56
CA GLU A 134 8.19 23.08 15.54
C GLU A 134 9.45 23.76 14.96
#